data_AF-A0A7W7JXL3-F1
#
_entry.id   AF-A0A7W7JXL3-F1
#
_cell.length_a   1.000
_cell.length_b   1.000
_cell.length_c   1.000
_cell.angle_alpha   90.00
_cell.angle_beta   90.00
_cell.angle_gamma   90.00
#
_symmetry.space_group_name_H-M   'P 1'
#
loop_
_entity.id
_entity.type
_entity.pdbx_description
1 polymer ?
#
loop_
_entity_poly.entity_id
_entity_poly.type
_entity_poly.pdbx_seq_one_letter_code
_entity_poly.pdbx_strand_id
1 'polypeptide(L)' 'MVKEDDIEYLSRRVEEERDKAEHARDPSSYRVHTEFARAYERKLQVLIASQSKPQLRNGHAIL' A
#
# COMPACT_ATOMS: atom_id res chain seq x y z
N MET A 1 14.14 -0.10 -7.24
CA MET A 1 14.19 -0.54 -5.82
C MET A 1 12.92 -0.01 -5.18
N VAL A 2 11.96 -0.87 -4.84
CA VAL A 2 10.90 -0.48 -3.92
C VAL A 2 11.61 -0.31 -2.59
N LYS A 3 11.69 0.92 -2.10
CA LYS A 3 12.43 1.19 -0.86
C LYS A 3 11.51 0.80 0.29
N GLU A 4 12.06 0.25 1.36
CA GLU A 4 11.29 -0.01 2.60
C GLU A 4 10.53 1.26 3.04
N ASP A 5 11.11 2.44 2.74
CA ASP A 5 10.49 3.76 2.82
C ASP A 5 9.09 3.86 2.17
N ASP A 6 8.83 3.16 1.06
CA ASP A 6 7.54 3.19 0.36
C ASP A 6 6.46 2.42 1.14
N ILE A 7 6.84 1.31 1.79
CA ILE A 7 5.94 0.51 2.64
C ILE A 7 5.61 1.28 3.91
N GLU A 8 6.61 1.86 4.57
CA GLU A 8 6.41 2.68 5.76
C GLU A 8 5.56 3.92 5.45
N TYR A 9 5.89 4.64 4.37
CA TYR A 9 5.12 5.79 3.91
C TYR A 9 3.66 5.42 3.66
N LEU A 10 3.38 4.36 2.90
CA LEU A 10 2.02 3.97 2.59
C LEU A 10 1.27 3.50 3.84
N SER A 11 1.93 2.79 4.75
CA SER A 11 1.31 2.35 6.02
C SER A 11 0.89 3.55 6.86
N ARG A 12 1.77 4.54 7.04
CA ARG A 12 1.46 5.79 7.75
C ARG A 12 0.31 6.55 7.09
N ARG A 13 0.26 6.59 5.75
CA ARG A 13 -0.84 7.25 5.01
C ARG A 13 -2.17 6.53 5.16
N VAL A 14 -2.19 5.19 5.25
CA VAL A 14 -3.42 4.44 5.55
C VAL A 14 -3.96 4.84 6.92
N GLU A 15 -3.11 4.90 7.93
CA GLU A 15 -3.50 5.29 9.30
C GLU A 15 -4.00 6.74 9.36
N GLU A 16 -3.27 7.68 8.75
CA GLU A 16 -3.68 9.09 8.67
C GLU A 16 -5.06 9.26 8.02
N GLU A 17 -5.35 8.56 6.92
CA GLU A 17 -6.64 8.68 6.24
C GLU A 17 -7.76 7.97 7.02
N ARG A 18 -7.47 6.89 7.75
CA ARG A 18 -8.44 6.26 8.65
C ARG A 18 -8.80 7.17 9.82
N ASP A 19 -7.81 7.78 10.45
CA ASP A 19 -8.00 8.75 11.53
C ASP A 19 -8.86 9.93 11.07
N LYS A 20 -8.56 10.50 9.88
CA LYS A 20 -9.39 11.55 9.28
C LYS A 20 -10.81 11.09 8.98
N ALA A 21 -11.00 9.85 8.51
CA ALA A 21 -12.34 9.31 8.28
C ALA A 21 -13.11 9.18 9.59
N GLU A 22 -12.49 8.66 10.65
CA GLU A 22 -13.11 8.52 11.97
C GLU A 22 -13.53 9.87 12.56
N HIS A 23 -12.72 10.91 12.35
CA HIS A 23 -12.99 12.27 12.82
C HIS A 23 -13.75 13.15 11.81
N ALA A 24 -14.22 12.59 10.69
CA ALA A 24 -14.94 13.34 9.67
C ALA A 24 -16.30 13.80 10.20
N ARG A 25 -16.57 15.10 10.06
CA ARG A 25 -17.83 15.72 10.53
C ARG A 25 -19.01 15.53 9.58
N ASP A 26 -18.72 15.15 8.33
CA ASP A 26 -19.73 14.96 7.30
C ASP A 26 -19.52 13.65 6.53
N PRO A 27 -20.61 13.06 5.99
CA PRO A 27 -20.53 11.78 5.29
C PRO A 27 -19.68 11.82 4.01
N SER A 28 -19.51 12.98 3.37
CA SER A 28 -18.74 13.09 2.14
C SER A 28 -17.24 13.01 2.45
N SER A 29 -16.78 13.75 3.44
CA SER A 29 -15.41 13.68 3.96
C SER A 29 -15.07 12.28 4.45
N TYR A 30 -15.98 11.62 5.19
CA TYR A 30 -15.80 10.22 5.61
C TYR A 30 -15.54 9.29 4.40
N ARG A 31 -16.36 9.40 3.35
CA ARG A 31 -16.24 8.58 2.14
C ARG A 31 -14.91 8.81 1.43
N VAL A 32 -14.53 10.07 1.25
CA VAL A 32 -13.29 10.45 0.58
C VAL A 32 -12.07 9.89 1.31
N HIS A 33 -11.99 10.09 2.63
CA HIS A 33 -10.88 9.56 3.43
C HIS A 33 -10.85 8.03 3.46
N THR A 34 -12.02 7.39 3.50
CA THR A 34 -12.12 5.92 3.40
C THR A 34 -11.64 5.41 2.03
N GLU A 35 -11.97 6.09 0.93
CA GLU A 35 -11.52 5.73 -0.41
C GLU A 35 -10.00 5.88 -0.55
N PHE A 36 -9.43 6.95 -0.01
CA PHE A 36 -7.98 7.14 0.00
C PHE A 36 -7.27 6.07 0.84
N ALA A 37 -7.75 5.76 2.04
CA ALA A 37 -7.20 4.70 2.87
C ALA A 37 -7.17 3.37 2.09
N ARG A 38 -8.29 2.97 1.48
CA ARG A 38 -8.38 1.75 0.65
C ARG A 38 -7.43 1.78 -0.55
N ALA A 39 -7.24 2.94 -1.17
CA ALA A 39 -6.32 3.07 -2.29
C ALA A 39 -4.86 2.86 -1.86
N TYR A 40 -4.46 3.39 -0.71
CA TYR A 40 -3.13 3.17 -0.15
C TYR A 40 -2.93 1.72 0.29
N GLU A 41 -3.93 1.09 0.91
CA GLU A 41 -3.89 -0.34 1.27
C GLU A 41 -3.66 -1.24 0.05
N ARG A 42 -4.37 -0.99 -1.06
CA ARG A 42 -4.15 -1.74 -2.31
C ARG A 42 -2.73 -1.61 -2.82
N LYS A 43 -2.15 -0.40 -2.78
CA LYS A 43 -0.76 -0.17 -3.18
C LYS A 43 0.20 -0.93 -2.27
N LEU A 44 -0.03 -0.88 -0.96
CA LEU A 44 0.78 -1.60 0.03
C LEU A 44 0.76 -3.11 -0.21
N GLN A 45 -0.42 -3.69 -0.44
CA GLN A 45 -0.56 -5.12 -0.77
C GLN A 45 0.22 -5.51 -2.03
N VAL A 46 0.15 -4.70 -3.09
CA VAL A 46 0.91 -4.94 -4.33
C VAL A 46 2.42 -4.90 -4.07
N LEU A 47 2.89 -3.93 -3.29
CA LEU A 47 4.30 -3.81 -2.94
C LEU A 47 4.80 -5.01 -2.14
N ILE A 48 4.08 -5.40 -1.07
CA ILE A 48 4.43 -6.56 -0.24
C ILE A 48 4.43 -7.85 -1.09
N ALA A 49 3.43 -8.03 -1.95
CA ALA A 49 3.37 -9.17 -2.86
C ALA A 49 4.52 -9.17 -3.89
N SER A 50 4.96 -7.99 -4.33
CA SER A 50 6.10 -7.85 -5.25
C SER A 50 7.44 -8.20 -4.61
N GLN A 51 7.61 -7.93 -3.32
CA GLN A 51 8.79 -8.35 -2.55
C GLN A 51 8.79 -9.86 -2.25
N SER A 52 7.60 -10.45 -2.09
CA SER A 52 7.42 -11.86 -1.77
C SER A 52 7.56 -12.79 -2.98
N LYS A 53 7.60 -12.26 -4.21
CA LYS A 53 7.90 -13.07 -5.40
C LYS A 53 9.41 -13.29 -5.49
N PRO A 54 9.93 -14.51 -5.24
CA PRO A 54 11.30 -14.81 -5.63
C PRO A 54 11.38 -14.57 -7.14
N GLN A 55 12.32 -13.71 -7.55
CA GLN A 55 12.74 -13.70 -8.94
C GLN A 55 13.18 -15.12 -9.25
N LEU A 56 12.36 -15.86 -10.00
CA LEU A 56 12.79 -17.03 -10.74
C LEU A 56 13.84 -16.51 -11.70
N ARG A 57 15.09 -16.45 -11.20
CA ARG A 57 16.28 -16.21 -11.97
C ARG A 57 16.41 -17.46 -12.80
N ASN A 58 15.75 -17.45 -13.97
CA ASN A 58 15.81 -18.53 -14.94
C ASN A 58 17.29 -18.79 -15.20
N GLY A 59 17.76 -19.89 -14.59
CA GLY A 59 19.11 -20.36 -14.75
C GLY A 59 19.35 -20.58 -16.24
N HIS A 60 20.49 -20.09 -16.70
CA HIS A 60 21.14 -20.69 -17.85
C HIS A 60 21.15 -22.21 -17.64
N ALA A 61 20.37 -22.93 -18.45
CA ALA A 61 20.72 -24.29 -18.80
C ALA A 61 22.01 -24.17 -19.62
N ILE A 62 23.15 -24.43 -18.98
CA ILE A 62 24.39 -24.72 -19.69
C ILE A 62 24.28 -26.19 -20.11
N LEU A 63 24.14 -26.36 -21.43
CA LEU A 63 24.36 -27.55 -22.27
C LEU A 63 23.58 -28.83 -21.93
#